data_AF-A0A9R0YKV1-F1
#
_entry.id   AF-A0A9R0YKV1-F1
#
_cell.length_a   1.000
_cell.length_b   1.000
_cell.length_c   1.000
_cell.angle_alpha   90.00
_cell.angle_beta   90.00
_cell.angle_gamma   90.00
#
_symmetry.space_group_name_H-M   'P 1'
#
loop_
_entity.id
_entity.type
_entity.pdbx_description
1 polymer ?
#
loop_
_entity_poly.entity_id
_entity_poly.type
_entity_poly.pdbx_seq_one_letter_code
_entity_poly.pdbx_strand_id
1 'polypeptide(L)'
;MKVSWVWQRGSKDMTAMPHPRHRTAKKPMWIIVLLSIVCVSLIGAYVYPPRRYSTCYFFASSVCTPFKDWLPAVTRRELTDQEVFSSVVIRDLLAMPMPVSKKPKIAFMFLTPGSLPFEKLWERFLQGHEGRYSIYIHASREKPVHSSPLFVGREIRSEKVVWGRVSMVDAEKRLLGNALLDIDNQFFVLLSDSCIPLHTFDYIYNYLMGTNVSFIDSFLDPGPHGSGRYSIEMFPEIEHRDFRKGAQWFAITRRHAILIMADNLYYGKFKLYCKPTVGRNCIADEHYLPTLFK
;
A
#
# COMPACT_ATOMS: atom_id res chain seq x y z
N MET A 1 -53.70 -2.66 -57.55
CA MET A 1 -54.60 -1.51 -57.25
C MET A 1 -55.41 -1.85 -56.02
N LYS A 2 -55.29 -1.05 -54.96
CA LYS A 2 -56.08 -1.14 -53.72
C LYS A 2 -57.47 -0.57 -53.97
N VAL A 3 -58.52 -1.27 -53.56
CA VAL A 3 -59.72 -0.65 -52.98
C VAL A 3 -60.23 -1.59 -51.87
N SER A 4 -60.33 -1.06 -50.66
CA SER A 4 -60.91 -1.68 -49.47
C SER A 4 -62.31 -1.11 -49.26
N TRP A 5 -63.32 -1.94 -48.94
CA TRP A 5 -64.48 -1.48 -48.15
C TRP A 5 -64.99 -2.59 -47.24
N VAL A 6 -65.18 -2.21 -45.98
CA VAL A 6 -65.61 -2.96 -44.81
C VAL A 6 -67.14 -3.06 -44.80
N TRP A 7 -67.72 -4.18 -44.36
CA TRP A 7 -69.01 -4.19 -43.65
C TRP A 7 -69.06 -5.27 -42.57
N GLN A 8 -69.85 -4.97 -41.55
CA GLN A 8 -69.75 -5.43 -40.17
C GLN A 8 -70.88 -6.44 -39.84
N ARG A 9 -70.58 -7.31 -38.85
CA ARG A 9 -71.48 -7.82 -37.79
C ARG A 9 -72.43 -8.99 -38.13
N GLY A 10 -72.26 -10.08 -37.37
CA GLY A 10 -73.27 -11.13 -37.19
C GLY A 10 -72.86 -12.04 -36.04
N SER A 11 -73.59 -12.00 -34.92
CA SER A 11 -73.36 -12.81 -33.72
C SER A 11 -74.50 -13.80 -33.56
N LYS A 12 -74.14 -15.00 -33.08
CA LYS A 12 -74.94 -16.14 -32.60
C LYS A 12 -75.46 -17.11 -33.66
N ASP A 13 -74.97 -18.36 -33.59
CA ASP A 13 -75.86 -19.50 -33.32
C ASP A 13 -75.13 -20.65 -32.61
N MET A 14 -75.77 -21.11 -31.53
CA MET A 14 -75.38 -22.21 -30.66
C MET A 14 -75.78 -23.55 -31.29
N THR A 15 -74.87 -24.52 -31.34
CA THR A 15 -75.23 -25.94 -31.45
C THR A 15 -74.43 -26.80 -30.47
N ALA A 16 -75.19 -27.40 -29.56
CA ALA A 16 -75.00 -28.66 -28.83
C ALA A 16 -73.65 -28.96 -28.12
N MET A 17 -73.68 -28.89 -26.78
CA MET A 17 -72.69 -29.54 -25.90
C MET A 17 -72.94 -31.06 -25.83
N PRO A 18 -71.89 -31.91 -25.84
CA PRO A 18 -71.94 -33.25 -25.29
C PRO A 18 -71.70 -33.24 -23.78
N HIS A 19 -72.36 -34.16 -23.06
CA HIS A 19 -72.24 -34.38 -21.62
C HIS A 19 -70.79 -34.54 -21.09
N PRO A 20 -70.54 -34.13 -19.83
CA PRO A 20 -69.21 -34.10 -19.26
C PRO A 20 -68.71 -35.51 -18.95
N ARG A 21 -67.64 -35.95 -19.61
CA ARG A 21 -66.84 -37.07 -19.10
C ARG A 21 -66.09 -36.57 -17.87
N HIS A 22 -66.49 -37.03 -16.68
CA HIS A 22 -65.70 -36.91 -15.47
C HIS A 22 -64.33 -37.58 -15.69
N ARG A 23 -63.33 -36.78 -16.08
CA ARG A 23 -61.93 -37.14 -15.86
C ARG A 23 -61.56 -36.63 -14.48
N THR A 24 -61.48 -37.54 -13.51
CA THR A 24 -60.75 -37.29 -12.27
C THR A 24 -59.31 -36.93 -12.65
N ALA A 25 -59.01 -35.64 -12.68
CA ALA A 25 -57.64 -35.16 -12.76
C ALA A 25 -56.93 -35.62 -11.49
N LYS A 26 -56.12 -36.68 -11.58
CA LYS A 26 -55.16 -37.01 -10.53
C LYS A 26 -54.29 -35.75 -10.38
N LYS A 27 -54.51 -34.99 -9.29
CA LYS A 27 -53.68 -33.84 -8.94
C LYS A 27 -52.23 -34.30 -9.01
N PRO A 28 -51.33 -33.58 -9.69
CA PRO A 28 -49.97 -34.02 -9.87
C PRO A 28 -49.22 -33.76 -8.56
N MET A 29 -49.51 -34.58 -7.54
CA MET A 29 -48.87 -34.55 -6.21
C MET A 29 -47.35 -34.63 -6.36
N TRP A 30 -46.87 -35.32 -7.39
CA TRP A 30 -45.46 -35.36 -7.79
C TRP A 30 -44.88 -33.97 -8.04
N ILE A 31 -45.60 -33.03 -8.65
CA ILE A 31 -45.10 -31.67 -8.90
C ILE A 31 -44.91 -30.91 -7.58
N ILE A 32 -45.86 -31.08 -6.64
CA ILE A 32 -45.77 -30.45 -5.30
C ILE A 32 -44.62 -31.04 -4.50
N VAL A 33 -44.44 -32.36 -4.55
CA VAL A 33 -43.32 -33.04 -3.91
C VAL A 33 -41.99 -32.59 -4.51
N LEU A 34 -41.91 -32.49 -5.84
CA LEU A 34 -40.68 -32.07 -6.54
C LEU A 34 -40.33 -30.61 -6.22
N LEU A 35 -41.32 -29.71 -6.20
CA LEU A 35 -41.15 -28.33 -5.75
C LEU A 35 -40.70 -28.26 -4.28
N SER A 36 -41.28 -29.08 -3.41
CA SER A 36 -40.89 -29.11 -1.99
C SER A 36 -39.44 -29.57 -1.81
N ILE A 37 -38.99 -30.58 -2.56
CA ILE A 37 -37.62 -31.09 -2.52
C ILE A 37 -36.65 -30.03 -3.05
N VAL A 38 -36.99 -29.34 -4.15
CA VAL A 38 -36.18 -28.25 -4.69
C VAL A 38 -36.07 -27.09 -3.69
N CYS A 39 -37.18 -26.67 -3.08
CA CYS A 39 -37.16 -25.60 -2.08
C CYS A 39 -36.33 -25.96 -0.85
N VAL A 40 -36.47 -27.18 -0.31
CA VAL A 40 -35.66 -27.64 0.82
C VAL A 40 -34.18 -27.73 0.44
N SER A 41 -33.85 -28.14 -0.79
CA SER A 41 -32.47 -28.21 -1.27
C SER A 41 -31.83 -26.82 -1.41
N LEU A 42 -32.59 -25.83 -1.92
CA LEU A 42 -32.15 -24.44 -2.02
C LEU A 42 -31.98 -23.80 -0.65
N ILE A 43 -32.89 -24.05 0.29
CA ILE A 43 -32.77 -23.59 1.68
C ILE A 43 -31.57 -24.25 2.35
N GLY A 44 -31.35 -25.55 2.13
CA GLY A 44 -30.17 -26.26 2.63
C GLY A 44 -28.86 -25.67 2.10
N ALA A 45 -28.78 -25.36 0.80
CA ALA A 45 -27.61 -24.72 0.20
C ALA A 45 -27.37 -23.29 0.69
N TYR A 46 -28.44 -22.56 1.03
CA TYR A 46 -28.37 -21.20 1.57
C TYR A 46 -27.96 -21.18 3.06
N VAL A 47 -28.52 -22.07 3.87
CA VAL A 47 -28.26 -22.16 5.32
C VAL A 47 -26.93 -22.83 5.61
N TYR A 48 -26.52 -23.80 4.78
CA TYR A 48 -25.23 -24.49 4.88
C TYR A 48 -24.40 -24.26 3.61
N PRO A 49 -23.88 -23.04 3.37
CA PRO A 49 -23.01 -22.79 2.25
C PRO A 49 -21.78 -23.70 2.39
N PRO A 50 -21.46 -24.53 1.37
CA PRO A 50 -20.39 -25.50 1.50
C PRO A 50 -19.06 -24.78 1.70
N ARG A 51 -18.49 -24.95 2.90
CA ARG A 51 -17.13 -24.51 3.20
C ARG A 51 -16.16 -25.48 2.50
N ARG A 52 -15.76 -25.07 1.29
CA ARG A 52 -14.82 -25.74 0.36
C ARG A 52 -15.40 -26.96 -0.36
N TYR A 53 -15.62 -26.80 -1.67
CA TYR A 53 -15.54 -27.93 -2.60
C TYR A 53 -14.48 -27.65 -3.66
N SER A 54 -13.54 -28.59 -3.76
CA SER A 54 -12.82 -28.91 -4.98
C SER A 54 -13.84 -29.37 -6.02
N THR A 55 -13.99 -28.57 -7.08
CA THR A 55 -14.84 -28.82 -8.23
C THR A 55 -14.30 -29.97 -9.09
N CYS A 56 -14.57 -31.23 -8.73
CA CYS A 56 -14.40 -32.34 -9.67
C CYS A 56 -15.12 -33.61 -9.18
N TYR A 57 -16.45 -33.61 -9.12
CA TYR A 57 -17.23 -34.86 -9.10
C TYR A 57 -18.60 -34.56 -9.71
N PHE A 58 -18.86 -35.06 -10.92
CA PHE A 58 -20.16 -35.62 -11.33
C PHE A 58 -20.16 -36.17 -12.77
N PHE A 59 -19.10 -35.97 -13.58
CA PHE A 59 -18.90 -36.74 -14.81
C PHE A 59 -17.46 -37.21 -14.92
N ALA A 60 -17.28 -38.53 -14.91
CA ALA A 60 -16.03 -39.18 -15.26
C ALA A 60 -15.75 -38.93 -16.75
N SER A 61 -14.98 -37.87 -17.02
CA SER A 61 -14.25 -37.69 -18.27
C SER A 61 -12.97 -36.95 -17.94
N SER A 62 -11.87 -37.33 -18.59
CA SER A 62 -10.48 -36.99 -18.33
C SER A 62 -10.10 -35.51 -18.57
N VAL A 63 -10.96 -34.56 -18.22
CA VAL A 63 -10.77 -33.12 -18.46
C VAL A 63 -11.15 -32.33 -17.21
N CYS A 64 -10.43 -32.56 -16.10
CA CYS A 64 -10.36 -31.60 -15.00
C CYS A 64 -9.01 -30.87 -15.12
N THR A 65 -8.84 -30.02 -16.14
CA THR A 65 -7.86 -28.93 -16.06
C THR A 65 -8.54 -27.78 -15.31
N PRO A 66 -7.89 -27.20 -14.28
CA PRO A 66 -8.40 -26.00 -13.62
C PRO A 66 -8.76 -24.93 -14.67
N PHE A 67 -9.91 -24.26 -14.53
CA PHE A 67 -10.27 -23.09 -15.38
C PHE A 67 -9.18 -22.01 -15.39
N LYS A 68 -8.27 -22.04 -14.40
CA LYS A 68 -7.07 -21.22 -14.30
C LYS A 68 -6.06 -21.44 -15.44
N ASP A 69 -6.04 -22.62 -16.06
CA ASP A 69 -5.17 -22.96 -17.19
C ASP A 69 -5.78 -22.55 -18.54
N TRP A 70 -7.08 -22.21 -18.56
CA TRP A 70 -7.81 -21.73 -19.75
C TRP A 70 -7.86 -20.20 -19.84
N LEU A 71 -7.55 -19.50 -18.74
CA LEU A 71 -7.21 -18.09 -18.82
C LEU A 71 -5.89 -18.00 -19.58
N PRO A 72 -5.77 -17.15 -20.63
CA PRO A 72 -4.46 -16.86 -21.18
C PRO A 72 -3.59 -16.45 -20.00
N ALA A 73 -2.46 -17.14 -19.82
CA ALA A 73 -1.49 -16.78 -18.80
C ALA A 73 -1.32 -15.26 -18.93
N VAL A 74 -1.71 -14.51 -17.88
CA VAL A 74 -1.59 -13.04 -17.89
C VAL A 74 -0.17 -12.81 -18.35
N THR A 75 -0.02 -12.32 -19.59
CA THR A 75 1.29 -12.23 -20.23
C THR A 75 2.09 -11.34 -19.32
N ARG A 76 3.03 -11.93 -18.56
CA ARG A 76 3.88 -11.15 -17.66
C ARG A 76 4.55 -10.15 -18.58
N ARG A 77 4.29 -8.87 -18.30
CA ARG A 77 4.95 -7.79 -19.03
C ARG A 77 6.45 -8.05 -18.97
N GLU A 78 7.11 -7.88 -20.11
CA GLU A 78 8.56 -7.90 -20.16
C GLU A 78 9.11 -6.74 -19.33
N LEU A 79 9.99 -7.06 -18.38
CA LEU A 79 10.59 -6.06 -17.51
C LEU A 79 11.66 -5.28 -18.27
N THR A 80 11.75 -3.99 -18.01
CA THR A 80 12.85 -3.18 -18.52
C THR A 80 14.15 -3.51 -17.79
N ASP A 81 15.30 -3.21 -18.40
CA ASP A 81 16.62 -3.39 -17.77
C ASP A 81 16.69 -2.75 -16.37
N GLN A 82 16.13 -1.55 -16.21
CA GLN A 82 16.13 -0.83 -14.92
C GLN A 82 15.34 -1.56 -13.84
N GLU A 83 14.24 -2.23 -14.22
CA GLU A 83 13.44 -3.05 -13.30
C GLU A 83 14.16 -4.32 -12.92
N VAL A 84 14.83 -4.97 -13.87
CA VAL A 84 15.67 -6.15 -13.62
C VAL A 84 16.82 -5.78 -12.69
N PHE A 85 17.53 -4.68 -12.95
CA PHE A 85 18.64 -4.21 -12.11
C PHE A 85 18.17 -3.90 -10.68
N SER A 86 17.07 -3.15 -10.55
CA SER A 86 16.51 -2.81 -9.24
C SER A 86 16.06 -4.06 -8.48
N SER A 87 15.44 -5.02 -9.16
CA SER A 87 15.01 -6.29 -8.56
C SER A 87 16.18 -7.10 -8.02
N VAL A 88 17.28 -7.21 -8.79
CA VAL A 88 18.49 -7.92 -8.36
C VAL A 88 19.11 -7.24 -7.13
N VAL A 89 19.30 -5.92 -7.17
CA VAL A 89 19.88 -5.15 -6.06
C VAL A 89 19.04 -5.29 -4.79
N ILE A 90 17.72 -5.11 -4.89
CA ILE A 90 16.82 -5.20 -3.72
C ILE A 90 16.82 -6.62 -3.15
N ARG A 91 16.69 -7.64 -3.99
CA ARG A 91 16.69 -9.05 -3.56
C ARG A 91 17.97 -9.39 -2.82
N ASP A 92 19.11 -9.03 -3.39
CA ASP A 92 20.40 -9.38 -2.81
C ASP A 92 20.66 -8.60 -1.51
N LEU A 93 20.31 -7.30 -1.44
CA LEU A 93 20.38 -6.51 -0.20
C LEU A 93 19.49 -7.08 0.92
N LEU A 94 18.31 -7.60 0.59
CA LEU A 94 17.42 -8.24 1.55
C LEU A 94 17.99 -9.58 2.06
N ALA A 95 18.67 -10.33 1.19
CA ALA A 95 19.28 -11.62 1.52
C ALA A 95 20.63 -11.48 2.26
N MET A 96 21.37 -10.37 2.07
CA MET A 96 22.69 -10.17 2.67
C MET A 96 22.63 -10.05 4.20
N PRO A 97 23.56 -10.68 4.94
CA PRO A 97 23.67 -10.50 6.38
C PRO A 97 24.07 -9.06 6.70
N MET A 98 23.37 -8.43 7.65
CA MET A 98 23.71 -7.08 8.09
C MET A 98 24.86 -7.11 9.10
N PRO A 99 25.80 -6.14 9.05
CA PRO A 99 26.84 -6.00 10.05
C PRO A 99 26.25 -5.85 11.44
N VAL A 100 26.62 -6.75 12.35
CA VAL A 100 26.22 -6.65 13.76
C VAL A 100 27.14 -5.66 14.45
N SER A 101 26.61 -4.50 14.84
CA SER A 101 27.36 -3.54 15.66
C SER A 101 27.49 -4.06 17.09
N LYS A 102 28.67 -3.89 17.68
CA LYS A 102 28.93 -4.16 19.10
C LYS A 102 28.34 -3.09 20.03
N LYS A 103 28.02 -1.91 19.49
CA LYS A 103 27.48 -0.76 20.21
C LYS A 103 26.37 -0.11 19.38
N PRO A 104 25.23 -0.79 19.19
CA PRO A 104 24.22 -0.33 18.26
C PRO A 104 23.60 1.00 18.71
N LYS A 105 23.39 1.91 17.76
CA LYS A 105 22.88 3.26 17.98
C LYS A 105 21.57 3.50 17.23
N ILE A 106 20.78 4.42 17.77
CA ILE A 106 19.69 5.09 17.05
C ILE A 106 20.22 6.38 16.44
N ALA A 107 20.06 6.56 15.13
CA ALA A 107 20.27 7.83 14.47
C ALA A 107 18.99 8.66 14.54
N PHE A 108 19.01 9.74 15.34
CA PHE A 108 17.97 10.75 15.35
C PHE A 108 18.28 11.79 14.28
N MET A 109 17.43 11.85 13.26
CA MET A 109 17.60 12.68 12.09
C MET A 109 16.55 13.78 12.08
N PHE A 110 16.98 15.01 12.34
CA PHE A 110 16.12 16.19 12.39
C PHE A 110 16.10 16.90 11.05
N LEU A 111 14.94 16.96 10.41
CA LEU A 111 14.69 17.78 9.23
C LEU A 111 13.92 19.03 9.66
N THR A 112 14.58 20.19 9.61
CA THR A 112 14.06 21.42 10.19
C THR A 112 14.14 22.60 9.22
N PRO A 113 13.35 23.66 9.42
CA PRO A 113 13.60 24.94 8.76
C PRO A 113 14.83 25.66 9.33
N GLY A 114 15.11 25.51 10.63
CA GLY A 114 16.21 26.20 11.33
C GLY A 114 16.44 25.63 12.72
N SER A 115 16.49 26.49 13.74
CA SER A 115 16.73 26.12 15.14
C SER A 115 15.70 25.14 15.69
N LEU A 116 16.13 24.30 16.65
CA LEU A 116 15.32 23.30 17.31
C LEU A 116 14.76 23.87 18.64
N PRO A 117 13.45 24.14 18.76
CA PRO A 117 12.88 24.76 19.97
C PRO A 117 12.95 23.86 21.20
N PHE A 118 13.01 22.53 21.01
CA PHE A 118 12.95 21.54 22.09
C PHE A 118 14.31 20.92 22.46
N GLU A 119 15.43 21.57 22.12
CA GLU A 119 16.77 21.04 22.42
C GLU A 119 16.99 20.68 23.88
N LYS A 120 16.56 21.53 24.84
CA LYS A 120 16.70 21.24 26.28
C LYS A 120 15.88 20.01 26.72
N LEU A 121 14.76 19.76 26.07
CA LEU A 121 13.94 18.57 26.33
C LEU A 121 14.65 17.33 25.78
N TRP A 122 15.14 17.39 24.54
CA TRP A 122 15.92 16.32 23.95
C TRP A 122 17.23 16.06 24.71
N GLU A 123 17.90 17.10 25.21
CA GLU A 123 19.08 16.97 26.05
C GLU A 123 18.78 16.16 27.31
N ARG A 124 17.69 16.47 28.02
CA ARG A 124 17.25 15.68 29.18
C ARG A 124 16.89 14.24 28.81
N PHE A 125 16.28 14.04 27.64
CA PHE A 125 15.93 12.69 27.16
C PHE A 125 17.17 11.85 26.83
N LEU A 126 18.24 12.47 26.33
CA LEU A 126 19.46 11.79 25.87
C LEU A 126 20.55 11.68 26.94
N GLN A 127 20.45 12.47 28.02
CA GLN A 127 21.44 12.55 29.08
C GLN A 127 21.74 11.18 29.71
N GLY A 128 23.02 10.82 29.80
CA GLY A 128 23.46 9.55 30.40
C GLY A 128 23.33 8.35 29.47
N HIS A 129 23.07 8.59 28.18
CA HIS A 129 22.90 7.55 27.16
C HIS A 129 23.90 7.72 26.00
N GLU A 130 25.00 8.40 26.26
CA GLU A 130 26.06 8.67 25.30
C GLU A 130 26.59 7.36 24.70
N GLY A 131 26.73 7.33 23.38
CA GLY A 131 27.16 6.14 22.64
C GLY A 131 26.04 5.16 22.24
N ARG A 132 24.79 5.39 22.66
CA ARG A 132 23.60 4.66 22.18
C ARG A 132 22.78 5.42 21.14
N TYR A 133 23.20 6.62 20.79
CA TYR A 133 22.54 7.44 19.79
C TYR A 133 23.54 8.29 19.01
N SER A 134 23.06 8.82 17.89
CA SER A 134 23.72 9.84 17.07
C SER A 134 22.67 10.86 16.61
N ILE A 135 23.10 12.09 16.37
CA ILE A 135 22.22 13.20 15.97
C ILE A 135 22.71 13.75 14.63
N TYR A 136 21.77 13.93 13.70
CA TYR A 136 22.01 14.54 12.39
C TYR A 136 20.94 15.60 12.13
N ILE A 137 21.34 16.78 11.69
CA ILE A 137 20.43 17.91 11.50
C ILE A 137 20.56 18.42 10.07
N HIS A 138 19.44 18.49 9.36
CA HIS A 138 19.31 19.14 8.07
C HIS A 138 18.44 20.39 8.22
N ALA A 139 19.06 21.56 8.23
CA ALA A 139 18.40 22.84 8.39
C ALA A 139 18.20 23.54 7.04
N SER A 140 16.95 23.57 6.57
CA SER A 140 16.61 23.88 5.17
C SER A 140 16.52 25.37 4.82
N ARG A 141 16.41 26.28 5.81
CA ARG A 141 16.32 27.73 5.59
C ARG A 141 17.48 28.48 6.22
N GLU A 142 17.71 28.25 7.50
CA GLU A 142 18.61 29.04 8.32
C GLU A 142 19.57 28.14 9.08
N LYS A 143 20.80 28.63 9.31
CA LYS A 143 21.75 27.91 10.17
C LYS A 143 21.25 27.99 11.61
N PRO A 144 20.99 26.85 12.27
CA PRO A 144 20.46 26.84 13.63
C PRO A 144 21.48 27.42 14.61
N VAL A 145 20.97 28.09 15.64
CA VAL A 145 21.75 28.46 16.83
C VAL A 145 21.36 27.50 17.93
N HIS A 146 22.32 26.67 18.34
CA HIS A 146 22.09 25.63 19.34
C HIS A 146 22.24 26.18 20.75
N SER A 147 21.20 25.94 21.55
CA SER A 147 21.13 26.24 22.98
C SER A 147 21.72 25.11 23.84
N SER A 148 21.69 23.88 23.36
CA SER A 148 22.32 22.72 24.01
C SER A 148 23.63 22.33 23.31
N PRO A 149 24.71 22.07 24.07
CA PRO A 149 25.99 21.60 23.50
C PRO A 149 25.89 20.26 22.76
N LEU A 150 24.86 19.44 23.03
CA LEU A 150 24.68 18.15 22.35
C LEU A 150 24.43 18.28 20.84
N PHE A 151 23.83 19.39 20.42
CA PHE A 151 23.43 19.63 19.04
C PHE A 151 24.47 20.41 18.23
N VAL A 152 25.47 21.00 18.89
CA VAL A 152 26.54 21.75 18.22
C VAL A 152 27.35 20.85 17.29
N GLY A 153 27.48 21.23 16.03
CA GLY A 153 28.27 20.51 15.03
C GLY A 153 27.63 19.21 14.55
N ARG A 154 26.30 19.07 14.72
CA ARG A 154 25.50 17.93 14.25
C ARG A 154 24.84 18.19 12.90
N GLU A 155 25.01 19.38 12.35
CA GLU A 155 24.45 19.77 11.06
C GLU A 155 25.19 19.10 9.90
N ILE A 156 24.42 18.52 8.99
CA ILE A 156 24.92 18.03 7.70
C ILE A 156 24.87 19.15 6.67
N ARG A 157 25.54 18.94 5.53
CA ARG A 157 25.38 19.84 4.37
C ARG A 157 23.91 19.83 3.93
N SER A 158 23.24 20.96 4.18
CA SER A 158 21.81 21.12 3.96
C SER A 158 21.52 21.84 2.64
N GLU A 159 20.35 21.57 2.06
CA GLU A 159 19.84 22.27 0.88
C GLU A 159 18.43 22.81 1.12
N LYS A 160 17.95 23.70 0.24
CA LYS A 160 16.60 24.26 0.36
C LYS A 160 15.55 23.18 0.14
N VAL A 161 14.56 23.16 1.03
CA VAL A 161 13.42 22.26 0.95
C VAL A 161 12.16 23.06 0.69
N VAL A 162 11.34 22.56 -0.23
CA VAL A 162 9.99 23.06 -0.48
C VAL A 162 9.01 21.95 -0.12
N TRP A 163 8.01 22.31 0.68
CA TRP A 163 6.95 21.39 1.10
C TRP A 163 6.21 20.80 -0.11
N GLY A 164 5.89 19.51 -0.05
CA GLY A 164 5.20 18.78 -1.12
C GLY A 164 6.01 18.57 -2.40
N ARG A 165 7.30 18.92 -2.42
CA ARG A 165 8.21 18.65 -3.55
C ARG A 165 9.20 17.56 -3.20
N VAL A 166 9.77 16.93 -4.24
CA VAL A 166 10.82 15.90 -4.09
C VAL A 166 12.05 16.39 -3.31
N SER A 167 12.28 17.70 -3.22
CA SER A 167 13.33 18.27 -2.36
C SER A 167 13.22 17.84 -0.90
N MET A 168 12.01 17.53 -0.42
CA MET A 168 11.78 16.99 0.93
C MET A 168 12.42 15.60 1.06
N VAL A 169 12.09 14.69 0.13
CA VAL A 169 12.69 13.35 0.03
C VAL A 169 14.20 13.42 -0.18
N ASP A 170 14.69 14.40 -0.94
CA ASP A 170 16.14 14.59 -1.13
C ASP A 170 16.84 14.94 0.19
N ALA A 171 16.22 15.76 1.04
CA ALA A 171 16.74 16.08 2.37
C ALA A 171 16.73 14.87 3.31
N GLU A 172 15.66 14.07 3.27
CA GLU A 172 15.58 12.79 4.01
C GLU A 172 16.67 11.81 3.57
N LYS A 173 16.89 11.65 2.26
CA LYS A 173 17.98 10.82 1.71
C LYS A 173 19.36 11.36 2.09
N ARG A 174 19.56 12.69 2.17
CA ARG A 174 20.82 13.28 2.67
C ARG A 174 21.05 12.95 4.14
N LEU A 175 20.03 13.04 4.98
CA LEU A 175 20.10 12.64 6.40
C LEU A 175 20.46 11.15 6.52
N LEU A 176 19.73 10.28 5.81
CA LEU A 176 20.02 8.84 5.78
C LEU A 176 21.45 8.55 5.33
N GLY A 177 21.90 9.17 4.24
CA GLY A 177 23.24 8.98 3.70
C GLY A 177 24.34 9.34 4.71
N ASN A 178 24.22 10.47 5.40
CA ASN A 178 25.17 10.88 6.43
C ASN A 178 25.11 9.97 7.66
N ALA A 179 23.90 9.56 8.06
CA ALA A 179 23.71 8.66 9.20
C ALA A 179 24.24 7.24 8.93
N LEU A 180 24.16 6.77 7.68
CA LEU A 180 24.65 5.45 7.27
C LEU A 180 26.18 5.34 7.28
N LEU A 181 26.91 6.46 7.27
CA LEU A 181 28.38 6.45 7.40
C LEU A 181 28.85 5.88 8.74
N ASP A 182 28.06 6.05 9.81
CA ASP A 182 28.32 5.36 11.07
C ASP A 182 27.74 3.94 11.00
N ILE A 183 28.63 2.94 11.05
CA ILE A 183 28.29 1.52 11.01
C ILE A 183 27.52 1.08 12.26
N ASP A 184 27.62 1.81 13.37
CA ASP A 184 26.91 1.51 14.60
C ASP A 184 25.44 1.93 14.55
N ASN A 185 25.06 2.84 13.66
CA ASN A 185 23.66 3.21 13.49
C ASN A 185 22.88 2.05 12.88
N GLN A 186 22.00 1.44 13.68
CA GLN A 186 21.17 0.30 13.31
C GLN A 186 19.70 0.66 13.06
N PHE A 187 19.25 1.79 13.61
CA PHE A 187 17.90 2.32 13.43
C PHE A 187 17.94 3.82 13.12
N PHE A 188 17.04 4.28 12.28
CA PHE A 188 17.03 5.62 11.71
C PHE A 188 15.65 6.23 11.91
N VAL A 189 15.57 7.31 12.68
CA VAL A 189 14.31 7.95 13.07
C VAL A 189 14.28 9.36 12.49
N LEU A 190 13.30 9.64 11.63
CA LEU A 190 13.09 10.97 11.06
C LEU A 190 12.20 11.81 11.99
N LEU A 191 12.59 13.06 12.25
CA LEU A 191 11.93 13.97 13.18
C LEU A 191 11.88 15.40 12.60
N SER A 192 10.84 16.16 12.97
CA SER A 192 10.80 17.62 12.79
C SER A 192 11.37 18.36 14.00
N ASP A 193 11.43 19.67 13.89
CA ASP A 193 11.63 20.62 14.99
C ASP A 193 10.50 20.61 16.03
N SER A 194 9.32 20.11 15.68
CA SER A 194 8.16 20.00 16.56
C SER A 194 8.01 18.64 17.27
N CYS A 195 8.84 17.65 16.93
CA CYS A 195 8.77 16.33 17.54
C CYS A 195 9.34 16.31 18.97
N ILE A 196 8.65 15.61 19.87
CA ILE A 196 9.09 15.33 21.24
C ILE A 196 8.93 13.83 21.56
N PRO A 197 9.83 13.24 22.35
CA PRO A 197 9.68 11.88 22.85
C PRO A 197 8.54 11.80 23.89
N LEU A 198 7.72 10.74 23.82
CA LEU A 198 6.62 10.49 24.76
C LEU A 198 6.93 9.36 25.77
N HIS A 199 8.03 8.65 25.57
CA HIS A 199 8.53 7.60 26.46
C HIS A 199 9.99 7.87 26.82
N THR A 200 10.49 7.21 27.86
CA THR A 200 11.90 7.27 28.26
C THR A 200 12.83 6.72 27.17
N PHE A 201 14.09 7.15 27.15
CA PHE A 201 15.05 6.68 26.16
C PHE A 201 15.24 5.16 26.20
N ASP A 202 15.39 4.57 27.38
CA ASP A 202 15.59 3.12 27.51
C ASP A 202 14.43 2.31 26.93
N TYR A 203 13.18 2.77 27.13
CA TYR A 203 12.02 2.15 26.51
C TYR A 203 12.11 2.18 24.98
N ILE A 204 12.36 3.37 24.39
CA ILE A 204 12.46 3.53 22.93
C ILE A 204 13.64 2.71 22.38
N TYR A 205 14.79 2.79 23.03
CA TYR A 205 16.00 2.08 22.64
C TYR A 205 15.78 0.57 22.64
N ASN A 206 15.27 0.01 23.73
CA ASN A 206 15.03 -1.43 23.83
C ASN A 206 13.95 -1.90 22.84
N TYR A 207 12.90 -1.10 22.62
CA TYR A 207 11.86 -1.41 21.65
C TYR A 207 12.41 -1.44 20.21
N LEU A 208 13.16 -0.42 19.80
CA LEU A 208 13.71 -0.33 18.44
C LEU A 208 14.89 -1.28 18.20
N MET A 209 15.75 -1.52 19.20
CA MET A 209 16.85 -2.47 19.08
C MET A 209 16.40 -3.94 19.19
N GLY A 210 15.27 -4.19 19.86
CA GLY A 210 14.71 -5.54 20.02
C GLY A 210 13.86 -6.02 18.84
N THR A 211 13.51 -5.13 17.92
CA THR A 211 12.69 -5.46 16.74
C THR A 211 13.53 -5.67 15.48
N ASN A 212 13.04 -6.51 14.58
CA ASN A 212 13.59 -6.70 13.24
C ASN A 212 12.76 -6.04 12.14
N VAL A 213 11.69 -5.33 12.50
CA VAL A 213 10.81 -4.64 11.55
C VAL A 213 11.09 -3.14 11.50
N SER A 214 10.58 -2.49 10.46
CA SER A 214 10.58 -1.05 10.31
C SER A 214 9.16 -0.50 10.37
N PHE A 215 9.04 0.76 10.76
CA PHE A 215 7.78 1.45 10.99
C PHE A 215 7.65 2.56 9.94
N ILE A 216 6.82 2.29 8.93
CA ILE A 216 6.43 3.21 7.87
C ILE A 216 4.91 3.08 7.76
N ASP A 217 4.21 4.20 7.72
CA ASP A 217 2.77 4.20 7.48
C ASP A 217 2.49 3.91 6.00
N SER A 218 1.57 2.99 5.72
CA SER A 218 1.24 2.61 4.34
C SER A 218 -0.18 2.09 4.23
N PHE A 219 -1.03 2.85 3.54
CA PHE A 219 -2.43 2.50 3.33
C PHE A 219 -2.89 2.90 1.93
N LEU A 220 -4.00 2.28 1.50
CA LEU A 220 -4.71 2.71 0.30
C LEU A 220 -5.69 3.81 0.67
N ASP A 221 -5.53 4.98 0.05
CA ASP A 221 -6.49 6.08 0.14
C ASP A 221 -7.08 6.31 -1.25
N PRO A 222 -8.34 5.93 -1.52
CA PRO A 222 -8.96 6.15 -2.83
C PRO A 222 -9.32 7.61 -3.10
N GLY A 223 -9.17 8.50 -2.11
CA GLY A 223 -9.54 9.90 -2.20
C GLY A 223 -8.58 10.79 -2.99
N PRO A 224 -8.90 12.10 -3.12
CA PRO A 224 -8.10 13.06 -3.88
C PRO A 224 -6.71 13.31 -3.29
N HIS A 225 -6.50 13.01 -2.01
CA HIS A 225 -5.20 13.11 -1.33
C HIS A 225 -4.39 11.81 -1.34
N GLY A 226 -4.98 10.73 -1.86
CA GLY A 226 -4.35 9.42 -2.00
C GLY A 226 -4.09 9.09 -3.47
N SER A 227 -4.75 8.06 -3.98
CA SER A 227 -4.72 7.62 -5.38
C SER A 227 -5.07 8.72 -6.37
N GLY A 228 -5.86 9.73 -6.00
CA GLY A 228 -6.12 10.89 -6.86
C GLY A 228 -4.86 11.70 -7.22
N ARG A 229 -3.74 11.50 -6.52
CA ARG A 229 -2.44 12.12 -6.82
C ARG A 229 -1.57 11.30 -7.78
N TYR A 230 -1.93 10.05 -8.05
CA TYR A 230 -1.21 9.15 -8.95
C TYR A 230 -1.09 9.75 -10.36
N SER A 231 0.02 9.49 -11.03
CA SER A 231 0.23 9.87 -12.43
C SER A 231 0.42 8.63 -13.26
N ILE A 232 -0.26 8.59 -14.42
CA ILE A 232 -0.20 7.45 -15.34
C ILE A 232 1.21 7.25 -15.92
N GLU A 233 2.02 8.29 -15.95
CA GLU A 233 3.42 8.27 -16.37
C GLU A 233 4.34 7.50 -15.40
N MET A 234 3.86 7.19 -14.19
CA MET A 234 4.53 6.29 -13.26
C MET A 234 4.35 4.81 -13.65
N PHE A 235 3.37 4.48 -14.49
CA PHE A 235 3.22 3.17 -15.10
C PHE A 235 4.31 2.94 -16.18
N PRO A 236 4.83 1.72 -16.37
CA PRO A 236 4.46 0.48 -15.68
C PRO A 236 5.25 0.13 -14.41
N GLU A 237 6.24 0.91 -14.01
CA GLU A 237 7.13 0.61 -12.88
C GLU A 237 6.42 0.75 -11.52
N ILE A 238 5.49 1.71 -11.41
CA ILE A 238 4.60 1.88 -10.27
C ILE A 238 3.17 1.74 -10.78
N GLU A 239 2.57 0.58 -10.55
CA GLU A 239 1.16 0.37 -10.88
C GLU A 239 0.24 1.20 -9.97
N HIS A 240 -0.94 1.57 -10.46
CA HIS A 240 -1.90 2.34 -9.66
C HIS A 240 -2.29 1.62 -8.35
N ARG A 241 -2.45 0.29 -8.38
CA ARG A 241 -2.77 -0.52 -7.18
C ARG A 241 -1.68 -0.50 -6.11
N ASP A 242 -0.46 -0.18 -6.53
CA ASP A 242 0.74 -0.18 -5.72
C ASP A 242 1.04 1.20 -5.15
N PHE A 243 0.39 2.25 -5.66
CA PHE A 243 0.55 3.60 -5.14
C PHE A 243 -0.13 3.74 -3.78
N ARG A 244 0.68 3.92 -2.73
CA ARG A 244 0.23 4.01 -1.34
C ARG A 244 0.40 5.42 -0.80
N LYS A 245 -0.34 5.72 0.27
CA LYS A 245 -0.22 6.93 1.08
C LYS A 245 0.27 6.56 2.47
N GLY A 246 0.97 7.48 3.12
CA GLY A 246 1.41 7.39 4.50
C GLY A 246 1.87 8.73 5.04
N ALA A 247 2.25 8.76 6.31
CA ALA A 247 2.99 9.88 6.89
C ALA A 247 4.43 9.94 6.35
N GLN A 248 5.00 11.15 6.34
CA GLN A 248 6.43 11.38 6.09
C GLN A 248 7.32 10.68 7.14
N TRP A 249 6.85 10.60 8.38
CA TRP A 249 7.62 10.11 9.52
C TRP A 249 7.84 8.61 9.46
N PHE A 250 9.07 8.20 9.76
CA PHE A 250 9.44 6.78 9.81
C PHE A 250 10.46 6.49 10.91
N ALA A 251 10.49 5.22 11.30
CA ALA A 251 11.57 4.64 12.08
C ALA A 251 11.97 3.33 11.40
N ILE A 252 13.15 3.29 10.78
CA ILE A 252 13.55 2.17 9.90
C ILE A 252 14.88 1.54 10.33
N THR A 253 15.06 0.27 10.00
CA THR A 253 16.31 -0.45 10.20
C THR A 253 17.37 0.00 9.19
N ARG A 254 18.64 -0.27 9.51
CA ARG A 254 19.77 -0.03 8.60
C ARG A 254 19.58 -0.65 7.22
N ARG A 255 19.02 -1.86 7.15
CA ARG A 255 18.77 -2.55 5.88
C ARG A 255 17.79 -1.77 5.00
N HIS A 256 16.66 -1.32 5.55
CA HIS A 256 15.70 -0.51 4.81
C HIS A 256 16.24 0.87 4.46
N ALA A 257 17.06 1.49 5.32
CA ALA A 257 17.76 2.72 5.00
C ALA A 257 18.67 2.55 3.76
N ILE A 258 19.44 1.47 3.67
CA ILE A 258 20.28 1.17 2.51
C ILE A 258 19.42 0.95 1.25
N LEU A 259 18.30 0.24 1.38
CA LEU A 259 17.36 0.05 0.25
C LEU A 259 16.83 1.37 -0.30
N ILE A 260 16.47 2.33 0.58
CA ILE A 260 16.04 3.68 0.15
C ILE A 260 17.16 4.40 -0.60
N MET A 261 18.42 4.23 -0.18
CA MET A 261 19.57 4.83 -0.85
C MET A 261 19.86 4.19 -2.20
N ALA A 262 19.67 2.88 -2.32
CA ALA A 262 19.88 2.12 -3.54
C ALA A 262 18.76 2.30 -4.58
N ASP A 263 17.54 2.64 -4.13
CA ASP A 263 16.42 2.84 -5.05
C ASP A 263 16.61 4.09 -5.93
N ASN A 264 16.65 3.83 -7.23
CA ASN A 264 16.64 4.84 -8.29
C ASN A 264 15.40 4.72 -9.18
N LEU A 265 14.70 3.57 -9.16
CA LEU A 265 13.58 3.30 -10.05
C LEU A 265 12.32 4.03 -9.55
N TYR A 266 11.91 3.76 -8.32
CA TYR A 266 10.70 4.36 -7.76
C TYR A 266 10.93 5.84 -7.46
N TYR A 267 12.04 6.15 -6.79
CA TYR A 267 12.45 7.52 -6.53
C TYR A 267 12.56 8.34 -7.84
N GLY A 268 13.08 7.76 -8.93
CA GLY A 268 13.13 8.40 -10.24
C GLY A 268 11.74 8.79 -10.77
N LYS A 269 10.75 7.90 -10.66
CA LYS A 269 9.36 8.19 -11.04
C LYS A 269 8.74 9.29 -10.17
N PHE A 270 8.91 9.23 -8.85
CA PHE A 270 8.44 10.28 -7.96
C PHE A 270 9.09 11.62 -8.28
N LYS A 271 10.40 11.65 -8.52
CA LYS A 271 11.13 12.87 -8.89
C LYS A 271 10.62 13.51 -10.19
N LEU A 272 10.30 12.69 -11.18
CA LEU A 272 9.87 13.17 -12.49
C LEU A 272 8.40 13.59 -12.51
N TYR A 273 7.53 12.84 -11.85
CA TYR A 273 6.07 12.91 -12.05
C TYR A 273 5.26 13.30 -10.80
N CYS A 274 5.87 13.29 -9.62
CA CYS A 274 5.27 13.81 -8.39
C CYS A 274 5.60 15.30 -8.24
N LYS A 275 4.86 16.13 -8.97
CA LYS A 275 5.04 17.59 -9.00
C LYS A 275 3.75 18.31 -8.62
N PRO A 276 3.85 19.52 -8.04
CA PRO A 276 2.70 20.39 -7.87
C PRO A 276 2.24 20.86 -9.25
N THR A 277 1.13 20.32 -9.74
CA THR A 277 0.49 20.71 -11.00
C THR A 277 -0.96 21.15 -10.75
N VAL A 278 -1.50 22.00 -11.61
CA VAL A 278 -2.90 22.45 -11.51
C VAL A 278 -3.82 21.24 -11.61
N GLY A 279 -4.61 20.98 -10.56
CA GLY A 279 -5.54 19.85 -10.51
C GLY A 279 -4.94 18.52 -10.03
N ARG A 280 -3.61 18.38 -9.92
CA ARG A 280 -2.94 17.19 -9.37
C ARG A 280 -1.70 17.59 -8.57
N ASN A 281 -1.83 17.65 -7.26
CA ASN A 281 -0.72 17.94 -6.35
C ASN A 281 -0.24 16.64 -5.71
N CYS A 282 0.84 16.07 -6.22
CA CYS A 282 1.47 14.89 -5.63
C CYS A 282 2.52 15.31 -4.59
N ILE A 283 2.50 14.67 -3.42
CA ILE A 283 3.38 14.95 -2.27
C ILE A 283 4.31 13.76 -2.07
N ALA A 284 5.56 13.89 -2.53
CA ALA A 284 6.45 12.73 -2.64
C ALA A 284 6.78 12.09 -1.29
N ASP A 285 6.96 12.91 -0.24
CA ASP A 285 7.24 12.51 1.13
C ASP A 285 6.11 11.70 1.79
N GLU A 286 4.86 11.85 1.34
CA GLU A 286 3.70 11.08 1.82
C GLU A 286 3.40 9.82 0.97
N HIS A 287 4.11 9.61 -0.14
CA HIS A 287 3.76 8.56 -1.10
C HIS A 287 4.93 7.65 -1.49
N TYR A 288 6.16 8.17 -1.52
CA TYR A 288 7.32 7.42 -2.01
C TYR A 288 7.63 6.18 -1.16
N LEU A 289 7.96 6.36 0.13
CA LEU A 289 8.28 5.24 1.01
C LEU A 289 7.10 4.26 1.21
N PRO A 290 5.85 4.73 1.41
CA PRO A 290 4.69 3.84 1.46
C PRO A 290 4.55 2.96 0.23
N THR A 291 4.85 3.50 -0.96
CA THR A 291 4.77 2.79 -2.25
C THR A 291 5.95 1.85 -2.49
N LEU A 292 7.14 2.23 -2.02
CA LEU A 292 8.35 1.40 -2.13
C LEU A 292 8.25 0.14 -1.25
N PHE A 293 7.68 0.24 -0.05
CA PHE A 293 7.60 -0.83 0.94
C PHE A 293 6.21 -1.45 1.11
N LYS A 294 5.35 -1.32 0.10
CA LYS A 294 3.99 -1.88 0.05
C LYS A 294 3.92 -3.40 0.21
#